data_AF-A0A1I3LES2-F1
#
_entry.id   AF-A0A1I3LES2-F1
#
_cell.length_a   1.000
_cell.length_b   1.000
_cell.length_c   1.000
_cell.angle_alpha   90.00
_cell.angle_beta   90.00
_cell.angle_gamma   90.00
#
_symmetry.space_group_name_H-M   'P 1'
#
loop_
_entity.id
_entity.type
_entity.pdbx_description
1 polymer ?
#
loop_
_entity_poly.entity_id
_entity_poly.type
_entity_poly.pdbx_seq_one_letter_code
_entity_poly.pdbx_strand_id
1 'polypeptide(L)' 'MDDLNAMLEPGQLVRHPSEADWGLGQVQSNIGGKITVMFQHAGKVVIDSRRVALLPVFE' A
#
# COMPACT_ATOMS: atom_id res chain seq x y z
N MET A 1 -11.70 13.21 6.20
CA MET A 1 -10.92 12.96 4.97
C MET A 1 -10.65 11.48 4.95
N ASP A 2 -11.32 10.78 4.04
CA ASP A 2 -11.38 9.33 4.01
C ASP A 2 -9.99 8.72 3.78
N ASP A 3 -9.68 7.70 4.57
CA ASP A 3 -8.51 6.86 4.36
C ASP A 3 -8.87 5.83 3.29
N LEU A 4 -8.35 6.01 2.07
CA LEU A 4 -8.67 5.17 0.91
C LEU A 4 -8.19 3.72 1.08
N ASN A 5 -7.30 3.49 2.05
CA ASN A 5 -6.69 2.21 2.34
C ASN A 5 -7.15 1.67 3.70
N ALA A 6 -8.19 2.22 4.33
CA ALA A 6 -8.57 1.88 5.71
C ALA A 6 -8.81 0.38 5.96
N MET A 7 -9.17 -0.37 4.92
CA MET A 7 -9.41 -1.82 4.99
C MET A 7 -8.14 -2.67 4.83
N LEU A 8 -6.99 -2.05 4.57
CA LEU A 8 -5.72 -2.74 4.42
C LEU A 8 -5.04 -2.99 5.76
N GLU A 9 -4.70 -4.23 6.02
CA GLU A 9 -4.07 -4.74 7.24
C GLU A 9 -2.63 -5.21 6.97
N PRO A 10 -1.76 -5.19 7.99
CA PRO A 10 -0.42 -5.78 7.88
C PRO A 10 -0.46 -7.22 7.36
N GLY A 11 0.40 -7.51 6.39
CA GLY A 11 0.49 -8.82 5.73
C GLY A 11 -0.23 -8.89 4.39
N GLN A 12 -1.23 -8.04 4.13
CA GLN A 12 -1.94 -8.04 2.84
C GLN A 12 -1.04 -7.60 1.68
N LEU A 13 -1.31 -8.17 0.51
CA LEU A 13 -0.59 -7.90 -0.72
C LEU A 13 -1.31 -6.82 -1.53
N VAL A 14 -0.52 -5.91 -2.12
CA VAL A 14 -1.02 -4.73 -2.83
C VAL A 14 -0.17 -4.40 -4.05
N ARG A 15 -0.74 -3.62 -4.97
CA ARG A 15 0.01 -2.95 -6.05
C ARG A 15 -0.22 -1.44 -6.01
N HIS A 16 0.80 -0.70 -6.41
CA HIS A 16 0.68 0.73 -6.60
C HIS A 16 -0.01 1.03 -7.95
N PRO A 17 -1.05 1.89 -8.00
CA PRO A 17 -1.83 2.10 -9.22
C PRO A 17 -1.05 2.80 -10.34
N SER A 18 -0.09 3.67 -10.01
CA SER A 18 0.72 4.42 -10.99
C SER A 18 2.17 3.97 -11.10
N GLU A 19 2.61 3.01 -10.27
CA GLU A 19 4.02 2.62 -10.18
C GLU A 19 4.12 1.09 -10.35
N ALA A 20 3.75 0.60 -11.53
CA ALA A 20 3.71 -0.83 -11.81
C ALA A 20 5.09 -1.50 -11.64
N ASP A 21 6.17 -0.77 -11.92
CA ASP A 21 7.55 -1.25 -11.87
C ASP A 21 8.04 -1.56 -10.45
N TRP A 22 7.37 -1.03 -9.41
CA TRP A 22 7.70 -1.32 -8.02
C TRP A 22 7.41 -2.79 -7.64
N GLY A 23 6.60 -3.47 -8.45
CA GLY A 23 6.23 -4.86 -8.26
C GLY A 23 5.13 -5.05 -7.21
N LEU A 24 5.05 -6.26 -6.67
CA LEU A 24 4.12 -6.57 -5.59
C LEU A 24 4.60 -5.92 -4.28
N GLY A 25 3.67 -5.38 -3.52
CA GLY A 25 3.92 -4.81 -2.21
C GLY A 25 3.26 -5.61 -1.10
N GLN A 26 3.90 -5.70 0.06
CA GLN A 26 3.28 -6.20 1.28
C GLN A 26 3.09 -5.07 2.28
N VAL A 27 1.87 -4.91 2.80
CA VAL A 27 1.56 -3.93 3.84
C VAL A 27 2.29 -4.31 5.13
N GLN A 28 3.07 -3.40 5.69
CA GLN A 28 3.73 -3.56 6.99
C GLN A 28 2.99 -2.83 8.12
N SER A 29 2.35 -1.70 7.82
CA SER A 29 1.52 -0.95 8.77
C SER A 29 0.53 -0.06 8.03
N ASN A 30 -0.62 0.21 8.64
CA ASN A 30 -1.61 1.16 8.15
C ASN A 30 -2.20 1.93 9.33
N ILE A 31 -1.65 3.11 9.62
CA ILE A 31 -2.01 3.89 10.81
C ILE A 31 -2.02 5.40 10.51
N GLY A 32 -3.02 6.11 11.02
CA GLY A 32 -3.08 7.58 10.94
C GLY A 32 -3.07 8.14 9.52
N GLY A 33 -3.70 7.44 8.56
CA GLY A 33 -3.72 7.83 7.16
C GLY A 33 -2.37 7.68 6.44
N LYS A 34 -1.45 6.91 7.01
CA LYS A 34 -0.18 6.51 6.39
C LYS A 34 -0.10 5.00 6.34
N ILE A 35 0.15 4.47 5.15
CA ILE A 35 0.39 3.05 4.93
C ILE A 35 1.85 2.83 4.56
N THR A 36 2.51 1.91 5.25
CA THR A 36 3.89 1.50 4.94
C THR A 36 3.82 0.18 4.20
N VAL A 37 4.43 0.12 3.02
CA VAL A 37 4.45 -1.06 2.15
C VAL A 37 5.88 -1.39 1.79
N MET A 38 6.23 -2.68 1.84
CA MET A 38 7.48 -3.21 1.31
C MET A 38 7.22 -3.71 -0.11
N PHE A 39 7.69 -2.96 -1.10
CA PHE A 39 7.61 -3.32 -2.51
C PHE A 39 8.86 -4.10 -2.95
N GLN A 40 8.66 -5.07 -3.85
CA GLN A 40 9.73 -5.95 -4.35
C GLN A 40 10.90 -5.19 -4.98
N HIS A 41 10.64 -4.13 -5.75
CA HIS A 41 11.69 -3.42 -6.50
C HIS A 41 11.96 -1.99 -6.01
N ALA A 42 11.04 -1.40 -5.24
CA ALA A 42 11.19 -0.06 -4.68
C ALA A 42 11.56 -0.07 -3.18
N GLY A 43 11.57 -1.24 -2.54
CA GLY A 43 11.83 -1.37 -1.11
C GLY A 43 10.70 -0.80 -0.26
N LYS A 44 11.04 -0.27 0.93
CA LYS A 44 10.06 0.27 1.87
C LYS A 44 9.60 1.66 1.44
N VAL A 45 8.30 1.81 1.18
CA VAL A 45 7.68 3.09 0.84
C VAL A 45 6.55 3.40 1.83
N VAL A 46 6.49 4.66 2.27
CA VAL A 46 5.37 5.19 3.08
C VAL A 46 4.49 6.02 2.17
N ILE A 47 3.21 5.68 2.11
CA ILE A 47 2.22 6.29 1.22
C ILE A 47 1.19 7.04 2.07
N ASP A 48 0.77 8.21 1.59
CA ASP A 48 -0.36 8.94 2.17
C ASP A 48 -1.67 8.35 1.66
N SER A 49 -2.37 7.63 2.54
CA SER A 49 -3.60 6.91 2.20
C SER A 49 -4.77 7.82 1.81
N ARG A 50 -4.65 9.14 2.04
CA ARG A 50 -5.65 10.13 1.60
C ARG A 50 -5.53 10.48 0.12
N ARG A 51 -4.42 10.11 -0.53
CA ARG A 51 -4.08 10.53 -1.91
C ARG A 51 -3.99 9.35 -2.86
N VAL A 52 -3.62 8.18 -2.37
CA VAL A 52 -3.38 6.98 -3.18
C VAL A 52 -4.20 5.83 -2.62
N ALA A 53 -5.08 5.28 -3.47
CA ALA A 53 -5.76 4.01 -3.21
C ALA A 53 -4.91 2.87 -3.78
N LEU A 54 -4.38 2.01 -2.90
CA LEU A 54 -3.65 0.82 -3.30
C LEU A 54 -4.62 -0.27 -3.77
N LEU A 55 -4.17 -1.07 -4.73
CA LEU A 55 -4.98 -2.15 -5.28
C LEU A 55 -4.69 -3.44 -4.51
N PRO A 56 -5.62 -3.98 -3.70
CA PRO A 56 -5.42 -5.25 -3.02
C PRO A 56 -5.31 -6.38 -4.04
N VAL A 57 -4.42 -7.32 -3.76
CA VAL A 57 -4.24 -8.54 -4.55
C VAL A 57 -4.74 -9.72 -3.71
N PHE A 58 -5.73 -10.42 -4.23
CA PHE A 58 -6.28 -11.64 -3.63
C PHE A 58 -5.82 -12.83 -4.48
N GLU A 59 -5.26 -13.85 -3.84
CA GLU A 59 -5.06 -15.18 -4.45
C GLU A 59 -6.33 -16.03 -4.34
#